data_AF-A0A091RF42-F1
#
_entry.id   AF-A0A091RF42-F1
#
_cell.length_a   1.000
_cell.length_b   1.000
_cell.length_c   1.000
_cell.angle_alpha   90.00
_cell.angle_beta   90.00
_cell.angle_gamma   90.00
#
_symmetry.space_group_name_H-M   'P 1'
#
loop_
_entity.id
_entity.type
_entity.pdbx_description
1 polymer ?
#
loop_
_entity_poly.entity_id
_entity_poly.type
_entity_poly.pdbx_seq_one_letter_code
_entity_poly.pdbx_strand_id
1 'polypeptide(L)'
;MKLTGALLIATVLCSSLGAGSAHEVVPSFLQTLLEGSAEQLYAGPISQYHLDDLTRAALTALKECIDELSPEHVKALISLLVTHS
;
A
#
# COMPACT_ATOMS: atom_id res chain seq x y z
N MET A 1 -7.68 7.36 16.59
CA MET A 1 -7.71 8.16 15.34
C MET A 1 -6.74 7.64 14.27
N LYS A 2 -5.58 7.05 14.60
CA LYS A 2 -4.62 6.50 13.60
C LYS A 2 -5.18 5.32 12.77
N LEU A 3 -5.94 4.41 13.40
CA LEU A 3 -6.51 3.22 12.72
C LEU A 3 -7.59 3.57 11.68
N THR A 4 -8.42 4.57 11.99
CA THR A 4 -9.49 5.03 11.10
C THR A 4 -8.95 5.70 9.83
N GLY A 5 -7.82 6.40 9.92
CA GLY A 5 -7.15 6.99 8.76
C GLY A 5 -6.58 5.93 7.81
N ALA A 6 -5.86 4.93 8.34
CA ALA A 6 -5.30 3.83 7.54
C ALA A 6 -6.40 3.00 6.85
N LEU A 7 -7.51 2.72 7.56
CA LEU A 7 -8.64 2.00 6.99
C LEU A 7 -9.32 2.77 5.85
N LEU A 8 -9.49 4.09 6.02
CA LEU A 8 -10.06 4.94 4.97
C LEU A 8 -9.18 4.97 3.72
N ILE A 9 -7.86 5.10 3.89
CA ILE A 9 -6.90 5.08 2.78
C ILE A 9 -6.95 3.73 2.05
N ALA A 10 -6.99 2.61 2.78
CA ALA A 10 -7.12 1.28 2.17
C ALA A 10 -8.44 1.13 1.39
N THR A 11 -9.57 1.59 1.94
CA THR A 11 -10.86 1.53 1.24
C THR A 11 -10.92 2.43 0.01
N VAL A 12 -10.33 3.62 0.05
CA VAL A 12 -10.27 4.54 -1.09
C VAL A 12 -9.38 3.96 -2.19
N LEU A 13 -8.24 3.38 -1.82
CA LEU A 13 -7.32 2.73 -2.77
C LEU A 13 -8.00 1.52 -3.43
N CYS A 14 -8.65 0.65 -2.66
CA CYS A 14 -9.39 -0.48 -3.21
C CYS A 14 -10.58 -0.08 -4.10
N SER A 15 -11.17 1.11 -3.89
CA SER A 15 -12.33 1.58 -4.66
C SER A 15 -11.96 2.34 -5.93
N SER A 16 -10.79 3.01 -5.98
CA SER A 16 -10.35 3.82 -7.12
C SER A 16 -9.64 3.03 -8.21
N LEU A 17 -9.20 1.81 -7.91
CA LEU A 17 -8.44 0.95 -8.82
C LEU A 17 -9.36 0.04 -9.68
N GLY A 18 -10.68 0.18 -9.57
CA GLY A 18 -11.63 -0.59 -10.37
C GLY A 18 -11.78 -0.10 -11.82
N ALA A 19 -10.92 -0.56 -12.74
CA ALA A 19 -11.26 -0.93 -14.13
C ALA A 19 -10.02 -1.42 -14.91
N GLY A 20 -9.86 -2.74 -15.05
CA GLY A 20 -9.08 -3.37 -16.13
C GLY A 20 -7.62 -3.73 -15.85
N SER A 21 -6.81 -2.86 -15.26
CA SER A 21 -5.35 -3.11 -15.07
C SER A 21 -4.87 -3.11 -13.62
N ALA A 22 -5.65 -2.53 -12.71
CA ALA A 22 -5.18 -2.36 -11.34
C ALA A 22 -5.32 -3.61 -10.47
N HIS A 23 -6.17 -4.57 -10.85
CA HIS A 23 -6.31 -5.84 -10.13
C HIS A 23 -4.98 -6.61 -10.07
N GLU A 24 -4.09 -6.44 -11.05
CA GLU A 24 -2.77 -7.08 -11.07
C GLU A 24 -1.73 -6.31 -10.24
N VAL A 25 -1.86 -4.98 -10.18
CA VAL A 25 -0.88 -4.10 -9.51
C VAL A 25 -1.18 -3.95 -8.02
N VAL A 26 -2.45 -3.91 -7.63
CA VAL A 26 -2.85 -3.60 -6.24
C VAL A 26 -2.37 -4.63 -5.23
N PRO A 27 -2.53 -5.95 -5.44
CA PRO A 27 -2.06 -6.93 -4.46
C PRO A 27 -0.54 -6.86 -4.24
N SER A 28 0.23 -6.75 -5.34
CA SER A 28 1.68 -6.65 -5.28
C SER A 28 2.16 -5.32 -4.69
N PHE A 29 1.45 -4.22 -4.96
CA PHE A 29 1.70 -2.92 -4.33
C PHE A 29 1.46 -2.98 -2.82
N LEU A 30 0.31 -3.50 -2.39
CA LEU A 30 -0.04 -3.62 -0.96
C LEU A 30 0.95 -4.55 -0.23
N GLN A 31 1.39 -5.62 -0.88
CA GLN A 31 2.43 -6.49 -0.33
C GLN A 31 3.75 -5.72 -0.15
N THR A 32 4.20 -4.99 -1.17
CA THR A 32 5.43 -4.17 -1.09
C THR A 32 5.31 -3.07 -0.04
N LEU A 33 4.11 -2.52 0.16
CA LEU A 33 3.82 -1.50 1.16
C LEU A 33 3.94 -2.06 2.59
N LEU A 34 3.52 -3.30 2.82
CA LEU A 34 3.54 -3.94 4.15
C LEU A 34 4.89 -4.59 4.48
N GLU A 35 5.58 -5.15 3.49
CA GLU A 35 6.78 -5.98 3.71
C GLU A 35 8.08 -5.35 3.17
N GLY A 36 7.99 -4.38 2.25
CA GLY A 36 9.14 -3.77 1.57
C GLY A 36 9.61 -2.46 2.19
N SER A 37 10.51 -1.75 1.50
CA SER A 37 10.95 -0.39 1.82
C SER A 37 10.27 0.67 0.95
N ALA A 38 10.45 1.95 1.28
CA ALA A 38 9.99 3.06 0.45
C ALA A 38 10.62 3.03 -0.96
N GLU A 39 11.89 2.68 -1.08
CA GLU A 39 12.58 2.54 -2.37
C GLU A 39 11.99 1.40 -3.20
N GLN A 40 11.66 0.27 -2.56
CA GLN A 40 11.04 -0.87 -3.23
C GLN A 40 9.62 -0.54 -3.71
N LEU A 41 8.89 0.33 -3.02
CA LEU A 41 7.61 0.86 -3.51
C LEU A 41 7.79 1.58 -4.85
N TYR A 42 8.82 2.42 -5.00
CA TYR A 42 9.07 3.18 -6.23
C TYR A 42 9.64 2.34 -7.37
N ALA A 43 10.53 1.40 -7.05
CA ALA A 43 11.14 0.51 -8.04
C ALA A 43 10.24 -0.69 -8.41
N GLY A 44 9.16 -0.91 -7.66
CA GLY A 44 8.34 -2.11 -7.72
C GLY A 44 7.08 -1.96 -8.59
N PRO A 45 5.92 -2.43 -8.11
CA PRO A 45 4.67 -2.56 -8.89
C PRO A 45 4.15 -1.28 -9.53
N ILE A 46 4.55 -0.12 -9.00
CA ILE A 46 4.13 1.19 -9.50
C ILE A 46 5.21 1.93 -10.31
N SER A 47 6.36 1.30 -10.58
CA SER A 47 7.48 1.92 -11.31
C SER A 47 7.13 2.42 -12.71
N GLN A 48 6.11 1.85 -13.34
CA GLN A 48 5.59 2.27 -14.64
C GLN A 48 4.81 3.59 -14.59
N TYR A 49 4.39 4.04 -13.41
CA TYR A 49 3.63 5.28 -13.25
C TYR A 49 4.57 6.45 -12.97
N HIS A 50 4.31 7.58 -13.64
CA HIS A 50 4.97 8.83 -13.28
C HIS A 50 4.40 9.35 -11.96
N LEU A 51 5.26 9.48 -10.96
CA LEU A 51 4.92 10.04 -9.66
C LEU A 51 5.57 11.41 -9.52
N ASP A 52 4.76 12.43 -9.31
CA ASP A 52 5.25 13.74 -8.91
C ASP A 52 5.79 13.73 -7.47
N ASP A 53 6.47 14.80 -7.08
CA ASP A 53 7.14 14.89 -5.79
C ASP A 53 6.15 14.86 -4.62
N LEU A 54 4.93 15.40 -4.82
CA LEU A 54 3.88 15.39 -3.80
C LEU A 54 3.39 13.95 -3.55
N THR A 55 3.16 13.19 -4.62
CA THR A 55 2.71 11.80 -4.55
C THR A 55 3.80 10.92 -3.92
N ARG A 56 5.07 11.15 -4.28
CA ARG A 56 6.20 10.45 -3.66
C ARG A 56 6.28 10.75 -2.17
N ALA A 57 6.16 12.01 -1.76
CA ALA A 57 6.17 12.39 -0.35
C ALA A 57 5.02 11.74 0.43
N ALA A 58 3.81 11.71 -0.15
CA ALA A 58 2.66 11.06 0.48
C ALA A 58 2.84 9.55 0.64
N LEU A 59 3.42 8.86 -0.36
CA LEU A 59 3.72 7.44 -0.28
C LEU A 59 4.80 7.12 0.75
N THR A 60 5.86 7.92 0.85
CA THR A 60 6.86 7.78 1.91
C THR A 60 6.21 7.92 3.29
N ALA A 61 5.40 8.97 3.51
CA ALA A 61 4.74 9.18 4.80
C ALA A 61 3.75 8.05 5.15
N LEU A 62 3.05 7.50 4.15
CA LEU A 62 2.20 6.32 4.34
C LEU A 62 3.02 5.11 4.77
N LYS A 63 4.18 4.88 4.14
CA LYS A 63 5.07 3.78 4.47
C LYS A 63 5.63 3.92 5.90
N GLU A 64 6.05 5.11 6.28
CA GLU A 64 6.51 5.40 7.65
C GLU A 64 5.40 5.11 8.68
N CYS A 65 4.15 5.47 8.39
CA CYS A 65 3.03 5.14 9.27
C CYS A 65 2.80 3.62 9.43
N ILE A 66 3.08 2.84 8.39
CA ILE A 66 2.97 1.38 8.41
C ILE A 66 4.15 0.76 9.16
N ASP A 67 5.35 1.33 9.02
CA ASP A 67 6.55 0.89 9.76
C ASP A 67 6.45 1.10 11.27
N GLU A 68 5.59 2.03 11.72
CA GLU A 68 5.23 2.19 13.13
C GLU A 68 4.28 1.12 13.67
N LEU A 69 3.66 0.30 12.81
CA LEU A 69 2.76 -0.75 13.26
C LEU A 69 3.54 -1.87 13.96
N SER A 70 2.91 -2.48 14.97
CA SER A 70 3.49 -3.67 15.59
C SER A 70 3.55 -4.82 14.56
N PRO A 71 4.55 -5.70 14.67
CA PRO A 71 4.66 -6.85 13.77
C PRO A 71 3.42 -7.74 13.71
N GLU A 72 2.65 -7.84 14.80
CA GLU A 72 1.39 -8.60 14.83
C GLU A 72 0.32 -7.99 13.92
N HIS A 73 0.21 -6.66 13.90
CA HIS A 73 -0.75 -5.95 13.06
C HIS A 73 -0.37 -6.06 11.59
N VAL A 74 0.92 -5.93 11.26
CA VAL A 74 1.42 -6.14 9.89
C VAL A 74 1.09 -7.57 9.41
N LYS A 75 1.33 -8.58 10.26
CA LYS A 75 1.00 -9.97 9.95
C LYS A 75 -0.51 -10.19 9.73
N ALA A 76 -1.35 -9.54 10.51
CA ALA A 76 -2.80 -9.59 10.33
C ALA A 76 -3.23 -8.96 8.99
N LEU A 77 -2.65 -7.82 8.62
CA LEU A 77 -2.90 -7.15 7.33
C LEU A 77 -2.46 -8.03 6.15
N ILE A 78 -1.28 -8.66 6.23
CA ILE A 78 -0.81 -9.59 5.19
C ILE A 78 -1.76 -10.78 5.05
N SER A 79 -2.25 -11.32 6.17
CA SER A 79 -3.17 -12.46 6.14
C SER A 79 -4.48 -12.12 5.43
N LEU A 80 -4.96 -10.87 5.53
CA LEU A 80 -6.13 -10.37 4.80
C LEU A 80 -5.88 -10.26 3.29
N LEU A 81 -4.65 -9.98 2.86
CA LEU A 81 -4.30 -9.95 1.43
C LEU A 81 -4.30 -11.35 0.81
N VAL A 82 -3.78 -12.35 1.52
CA VAL A 82 -3.67 -13.73 1.03
C VAL A 82 -5.03 -14.45 0.99
N THR A 83 -6.01 -14.02 1.79
CA THR A 83 -7.35 -14.66 1.81
C THR A 83 -8.20 -14.36 0.57
N HIS A 84 -7.72 -13.54 -0.36
CA HIS A 84 -8.43 -13.17 -1.59
C HIS A 84 -7.71 -13.57 -2.89
N SER A 85 -6.72 -14.49 -2.83
CA SER A 85 -6.05 -15.09 -4.01
C SER A 85 -6.68 -16.40 -4.44
#